data_AF-A0A1R2BDI3-F1
#
_entry.id   AF-A0A1R2BDI3-F1
#
_cell.length_a   1.000
_cell.length_b   1.000
_cell.length_c   1.000
_cell.angle_alpha   90.00
_cell.angle_beta   90.00
_cell.angle_gamma   90.00
#
_symmetry.space_group_name_H-M   'P 1'
#
loop_
_entity.id
_entity.type
_entity.pdbx_description
1 polymer ?
#
loop_
_entity_poly.entity_id
_entity_poly.type
_entity_poly.pdbx_seq_one_letter_code
_entity_poly.pdbx_strand_id
1 'polypeptide(L)'
;MANFFPLNVGYFEVEIRFPTYYFKFESFQGIYQQNAISQLFFQRFMHINDYPPLRYYNFSDKYCAQLEIPDPSTQNELQKIFFSNLSNNNSTSDYIVGEVIDENAEFIYLIIDQNRIQTVNRMFLQGTLEIYKFAYQELWSLTQNAYSYIRNLQMANSFLEKQLTEYSTYIECYKQSVINMHTQALNKDTQLAKLLEEAQKNIAPKKPACKVNVKIDAPPMDCLLCYSNPKSIVFLPCGHILACKSCATEKLNISLGKVINQRRTPRNCPLCNQAIKEAREVFV
;
A
#
# COMPACT_ATOMS: atom_id res chain seq x y z
N MET A 1 -45.29 -19.09 33.34
CA MET A 1 -44.31 -19.36 32.27
C MET A 1 -43.13 -18.44 32.52
N ALA A 2 -42.07 -18.95 33.13
CA ALA A 2 -40.86 -18.19 33.41
C ALA A 2 -40.06 -18.06 32.11
N ASN A 3 -39.85 -16.83 31.65
CA ASN A 3 -38.94 -16.55 30.55
C ASN A 3 -37.51 -16.81 31.05
N PHE A 4 -36.97 -17.99 30.72
CA PHE A 4 -35.55 -18.25 30.80
C PHE A 4 -34.85 -17.41 29.73
N PHE A 5 -34.48 -16.18 30.08
CA PHE A 5 -33.44 -15.49 29.32
C PHE A 5 -32.11 -16.20 29.63
N PRO A 6 -31.34 -16.64 28.62
CA PRO A 6 -30.02 -17.20 28.86
C PRO A 6 -29.15 -16.09 29.47
N LEU A 7 -28.76 -16.28 30.74
CA LEU A 7 -27.68 -15.51 31.35
C LEU A 7 -26.42 -15.74 30.51
N ASN A 8 -25.87 -14.65 29.96
CA ASN A 8 -24.67 -14.54 29.12
C ASN A 8 -24.88 -14.65 27.60
N VAL A 9 -25.78 -13.85 27.03
CA VAL A 9 -25.67 -13.48 25.61
C VAL A 9 -24.63 -12.36 25.50
N GLY A 10 -23.40 -12.73 25.13
CA GLY A 10 -22.39 -11.76 24.73
C GLY A 10 -22.74 -11.17 23.36
N TYR A 11 -22.51 -9.86 23.20
CA TYR A 11 -22.51 -9.24 21.88
C TYR A 11 -21.15 -9.48 21.26
N PHE A 12 -21.13 -10.08 20.07
CA PHE A 12 -19.92 -10.30 19.32
C PHE A 12 -19.96 -9.48 18.04
N GLU A 13 -18.95 -8.65 17.84
CA GLU A 13 -18.76 -7.88 16.61
C GLU A 13 -17.67 -8.56 15.77
N VAL A 14 -18.02 -8.88 14.53
CA VAL A 14 -17.10 -9.53 13.59
C VAL A 14 -16.73 -8.53 12.52
N GLU A 15 -15.45 -8.19 12.44
CA GLU A 15 -14.93 -7.32 11.39
C GLU A 15 -14.08 -8.12 10.39
N ILE A 16 -14.71 -8.63 9.33
CA ILE A 16 -13.99 -9.33 8.27
C ILE A 16 -13.28 -8.29 7.38
N ARG A 17 -11.95 -8.19 7.50
CA ARG A 17 -11.11 -7.30 6.68
C ARG A 17 -10.43 -8.05 5.54
N PHE A 18 -10.58 -7.52 4.34
CA PHE A 18 -9.83 -7.89 3.13
C PHE A 18 -8.88 -6.76 2.75
N PRO A 19 -7.87 -7.00 1.89
CA PRO A 19 -6.96 -5.95 1.43
C PRO A 19 -7.67 -4.74 0.79
N THR A 20 -8.87 -4.94 0.25
CA THR A 20 -9.61 -3.92 -0.53
C THR A 20 -10.95 -3.49 0.09
N TYR A 21 -11.48 -4.19 1.10
CA TYR A 21 -12.77 -3.88 1.72
C TYR A 21 -12.90 -4.54 3.09
N TYR A 22 -13.80 -4.03 3.93
CA TYR A 22 -14.13 -4.64 5.22
C TYR A 22 -15.64 -4.75 5.42
N PHE A 23 -16.06 -5.78 6.14
CA PHE A 23 -17.45 -5.98 6.54
C PHE A 23 -17.52 -6.10 8.05
N LYS A 24 -18.51 -5.43 8.63
CA LYS A 24 -18.80 -5.50 10.06
C LYS A 24 -20.16 -6.15 10.24
N PHE A 25 -20.19 -7.17 11.08
CA PHE A 25 -21.37 -7.94 11.38
C PHE A 25 -21.58 -8.01 12.88
N GLU A 26 -22.85 -8.07 13.28
CA GLU A 26 -23.24 -8.29 14.66
C GLU A 26 -23.65 -9.75 14.80
N SER A 27 -23.20 -10.38 15.89
CA SER A 27 -23.41 -11.79 16.16
C SER A 27 -23.87 -11.98 17.59
N PHE A 28 -24.77 -12.96 17.75
CA PHE A 28 -25.23 -13.41 19.05
C PHE A 28 -24.36 -14.58 19.51
N GLN A 29 -23.74 -14.43 20.67
CA GLN A 29 -22.91 -15.48 21.25
C GLN A 29 -23.76 -16.45 22.08
N GLY A 30 -23.71 -17.74 21.72
CA GLY A 30 -24.43 -18.81 22.40
C GLY A 30 -23.61 -19.61 23.40
N ILE A 31 -22.43 -19.11 23.84
CA ILE A 31 -21.50 -19.83 24.71
C ILE A 31 -20.98 -18.97 25.86
N TYR A 32 -20.79 -19.61 27.02
CA TYR A 32 -19.98 -19.11 28.14
C TYR A 32 -18.51 -18.96 27.72
N GLN A 33 -18.12 -17.79 27.25
CA GLN A 33 -16.71 -17.41 27.18
C GLN A 33 -16.35 -16.52 28.37
N GLN A 34 -15.12 -16.66 28.87
CA GLN A 34 -14.61 -15.81 29.96
C GLN A 34 -14.43 -14.35 29.51
N ASN A 35 -14.10 -14.14 28.23
CA ASN A 35 -13.91 -12.84 27.61
C ASN A 35 -14.76 -12.77 26.33
N ALA A 36 -15.38 -11.62 26.08
CA ALA A 36 -16.05 -11.36 24.82
C ALA A 36 -15.01 -11.22 23.71
N ILE A 37 -15.17 -11.97 22.63
CA ILE A 37 -14.47 -11.66 21.38
C ILE A 37 -15.08 -10.36 20.89
N SER A 38 -14.26 -9.36 20.56
CA SER A 38 -14.77 -8.05 20.09
C SER A 38 -14.54 -7.84 18.61
N GLN A 39 -13.52 -8.49 18.02
CA GLN A 39 -13.15 -8.38 16.61
C GLN A 39 -12.44 -9.68 16.17
N LEU A 40 -12.64 -10.11 14.93
CA LEU A 40 -11.90 -11.22 14.31
C LEU A 40 -11.39 -10.82 12.94
N PHE A 41 -10.11 -11.06 12.69
CA PHE A 41 -9.45 -10.73 11.42
C PHE A 41 -9.14 -12.00 10.62
N PHE A 42 -10.01 -12.33 9.67
CA PHE A 42 -9.84 -13.48 8.80
C PHE A 42 -8.78 -13.19 7.73
N GLN A 43 -7.69 -13.94 7.76
CA GLN A 43 -6.59 -13.76 6.82
C GLN A 43 -6.80 -14.54 5.53
N ARG A 44 -7.47 -15.70 5.62
CA ARG A 44 -7.58 -16.67 4.53
C ARG A 44 -8.94 -17.34 4.54
N PHE A 45 -9.48 -17.54 3.35
CA PHE A 45 -10.65 -18.37 3.09
C PHE A 45 -10.22 -19.51 2.17
N MET A 46 -10.54 -20.74 2.55
CA MET A 46 -10.24 -21.93 1.75
C MET A 46 -11.45 -22.85 1.74
N HIS A 47 -11.55 -23.73 0.74
CA HIS A 47 -12.57 -24.77 0.77
C HIS A 47 -12.24 -25.78 1.87
N ILE A 48 -13.25 -26.34 2.53
CA ILE A 48 -13.01 -27.32 3.59
C ILE A 48 -12.29 -28.58 3.08
N ASN A 49 -12.46 -28.92 1.79
CA ASN A 49 -11.76 -30.04 1.17
C ASN A 49 -10.24 -29.79 1.05
N ASP A 50 -9.83 -28.53 1.04
CA ASP A 50 -8.42 -28.14 1.11
C ASP A 50 -7.86 -28.26 2.55
N TYR A 51 -8.72 -28.57 3.53
CA TYR A 51 -8.34 -28.94 4.91
C TYR A 51 -8.39 -30.47 5.11
N PRO A 52 -7.27 -31.18 4.87
CA PRO A 52 -7.24 -32.64 5.01
C PRO A 52 -7.65 -33.23 6.38
N PRO A 53 -7.57 -32.52 7.53
CA PRO A 53 -7.89 -33.15 8.81
C PRO A 53 -9.21 -32.70 9.46
N LEU A 54 -9.97 -31.76 8.88
CA LEU A 54 -11.28 -31.34 9.42
C LEU A 54 -12.31 -32.46 9.20
N ARG A 55 -12.30 -33.47 10.07
CA ARG A 55 -13.35 -34.50 10.10
C ARG A 55 -14.57 -33.93 10.84
N TYR A 56 -15.73 -33.97 10.19
CA TYR A 56 -17.04 -33.42 10.62
C TYR A 56 -17.63 -33.95 11.94
N TYR A 57 -16.86 -34.63 12.80
CA TYR A 57 -17.42 -35.28 13.97
C TYR A 57 -17.54 -34.28 15.13
N ASN A 58 -18.77 -33.78 15.29
CA ASN A 58 -19.32 -33.12 16.48
C ASN A 58 -18.83 -31.68 16.77
N PHE A 59 -19.26 -30.73 15.95
CA PHE A 59 -18.97 -29.31 16.15
C PHE A 59 -19.80 -28.61 17.24
N SER A 60 -20.84 -29.27 17.78
CA SER A 60 -21.77 -28.69 18.76
C SER A 60 -21.06 -28.11 19.99
N ASP A 61 -19.96 -28.73 20.39
CA ASP A 61 -19.22 -28.43 21.62
C ASP A 61 -18.23 -27.28 21.41
N LYS A 62 -18.03 -26.87 20.15
CA LYS A 62 -17.02 -25.91 19.68
C LYS A 62 -17.64 -24.67 19.05
N TYR A 63 -18.96 -24.62 18.90
CA TYR A 63 -19.74 -23.57 18.25
C TYR A 63 -19.82 -22.29 19.08
N CYS A 64 -19.03 -21.27 18.78
CA CYS A 64 -18.97 -20.06 19.59
C CYS A 64 -20.03 -19.01 19.23
N ALA A 65 -20.38 -18.85 17.95
CA ALA A 65 -21.29 -17.78 17.54
C ALA A 65 -21.98 -18.03 16.20
N GLN A 66 -23.16 -17.42 16.03
CA GLN A 66 -23.90 -17.35 14.76
C GLN A 66 -23.81 -15.95 14.17
N LEU A 67 -23.45 -15.85 12.92
CA LEU A 67 -23.46 -14.61 12.17
C LEU A 67 -24.60 -14.67 11.14
N GLU A 68 -25.50 -13.69 11.22
CA GLU A 68 -26.60 -13.57 10.28
C GLU A 68 -26.15 -12.73 9.08
N ILE A 69 -26.37 -13.24 7.86
CA ILE A 69 -26.08 -12.50 6.64
C ILE A 69 -27.20 -11.46 6.44
N PRO A 70 -26.91 -10.16 6.29
CA PRO A 70 -27.94 -9.16 6.07
C PRO A 70 -28.79 -9.45 4.83
N ASP A 71 -30.02 -8.96 4.81
CA ASP A 71 -30.92 -9.05 3.65
C ASP A 71 -30.21 -8.56 2.37
N PRO A 72 -30.29 -9.27 1.23
CA PRO A 72 -29.72 -8.81 -0.03
C PRO A 72 -30.10 -7.37 -0.41
N SER A 73 -31.27 -6.90 0.03
CA SER A 73 -31.73 -5.52 -0.17
C SER A 73 -31.02 -4.48 0.71
N THR A 74 -30.50 -4.88 1.87
CA THR A 74 -29.75 -4.02 2.80
C THR A 74 -28.24 -4.14 2.63
N GLN A 75 -27.77 -5.11 1.85
CA GLN A 75 -26.36 -5.28 1.52
C GLN A 75 -25.82 -4.13 0.67
N ASN A 76 -24.62 -3.67 1.00
CA ASN A 76 -23.86 -2.79 0.13
C ASN A 76 -23.27 -3.58 -1.07
N GLU A 77 -22.82 -2.87 -2.12
CA GLU A 77 -22.30 -3.52 -3.35
C GLU A 77 -21.12 -4.46 -3.08
N LEU A 78 -20.27 -4.13 -2.10
CA LEU A 78 -19.13 -4.98 -1.72
C LEU A 78 -19.60 -6.28 -1.04
N GLN A 79 -20.62 -6.20 -0.18
CA GLN A 79 -21.23 -7.37 0.46
C GLN A 79 -21.86 -8.27 -0.59
N LYS A 80 -22.59 -7.70 -1.56
CA LYS A 80 -23.17 -8.46 -2.67
C LYS A 80 -22.08 -9.18 -3.49
N ILE A 81 -20.98 -8.51 -3.81
CA ILE A 81 -19.84 -9.13 -4.52
C ILE A 81 -19.25 -10.26 -3.70
N PHE A 82 -19.03 -10.06 -2.40
CA PHE A 82 -18.51 -11.10 -1.52
C PHE A 82 -19.43 -12.33 -1.48
N PHE A 83 -20.72 -12.15 -1.20
CA PHE A 83 -21.67 -13.27 -1.10
C PHE A 83 -21.95 -13.95 -2.44
N SER A 84 -21.89 -13.23 -3.56
CA SER A 84 -21.99 -13.82 -4.89
C SER A 84 -20.74 -14.63 -5.28
N ASN A 85 -19.55 -14.20 -4.85
CA ASN A 85 -18.34 -14.99 -5.03
C ASN A 85 -18.33 -16.26 -4.17
N LEU A 86 -18.93 -16.22 -2.97
CA LEU A 86 -19.11 -17.41 -2.14
C LEU A 86 -20.06 -18.42 -2.81
N SER A 87 -21.10 -17.96 -3.51
CA SER A 87 -22.12 -18.84 -4.12
C SER A 87 -21.78 -19.33 -5.53
N ASN A 88 -20.83 -18.70 -6.24
CA ASN A 88 -20.55 -18.99 -7.65
C ASN A 88 -19.63 -20.19 -7.95
N ASN A 89 -19.22 -20.96 -6.94
CA ASN A 89 -18.34 -22.11 -7.18
C ASN A 89 -19.16 -23.38 -7.34
N ASN A 90 -19.12 -23.99 -8.53
CA ASN A 90 -19.61 -25.34 -8.85
C ASN A 90 -18.90 -26.48 -8.06
N SER A 91 -18.24 -26.15 -6.95
CA SER A 91 -17.59 -27.12 -6.07
C SER A 91 -18.65 -27.85 -5.26
N THR A 92 -18.61 -29.19 -5.28
CA THR A 92 -19.47 -30.08 -4.48
C THR A 92 -19.19 -30.04 -2.97
N SER A 93 -18.43 -29.05 -2.49
CA SER A 93 -18.14 -28.84 -1.09
C SER A 93 -18.73 -27.54 -0.64
N ASP A 94 -19.82 -27.66 0.11
CA ASP A 94 -20.70 -26.59 0.55
C ASP A 94 -20.09 -25.78 1.71
N TYR A 95 -18.79 -25.85 1.93
CA TYR A 95 -18.16 -25.28 3.11
C TYR A 95 -16.92 -24.48 2.77
N ILE A 96 -16.96 -23.20 3.13
CA ILE A 96 -15.80 -22.31 3.09
C ILE A 96 -15.35 -22.07 4.53
N VAL A 97 -14.05 -22.19 4.77
CA VAL A 97 -13.45 -22.03 6.10
C VAL A 97 -12.60 -20.77 6.09
N GLY A 98 -13.00 -19.78 6.88
CA GLY A 98 -12.19 -18.62 7.24
C GLY A 98 -11.37 -18.91 8.49
N GLU A 99 -10.06 -18.69 8.46
CA GLU A 99 -9.17 -18.89 9.61
C GLU A 99 -8.79 -17.54 10.26
N VAL A 100 -8.95 -17.43 11.57
CA VAL A 100 -8.43 -16.34 12.42
C VAL A 100 -7.56 -16.91 13.52
N ILE A 101 -6.45 -16.21 13.78
CA ILE A 101 -5.61 -16.44 14.95
C ILE A 101 -6.00 -15.41 16.00
N ASP A 102 -6.58 -15.84 17.12
CA ASP A 102 -6.82 -14.96 18.26
C ASP A 102 -5.50 -14.64 19.00
N GLU A 103 -5.46 -13.50 19.68
CA GLU A 103 -4.33 -13.04 20.50
C GLU A 103 -4.00 -14.04 21.63
N ASN A 104 -4.99 -14.82 22.11
CA ASN A 104 -4.79 -15.91 23.07
C ASN A 104 -4.33 -17.24 22.41
N ALA A 105 -3.97 -17.22 21.13
CA ALA A 105 -3.42 -18.34 20.36
C ALA A 105 -4.38 -19.51 20.09
N GLU A 106 -5.69 -19.27 20.20
CA GLU A 106 -6.74 -20.19 19.80
C GLU A 106 -7.20 -19.85 18.39
N PHE A 107 -7.40 -20.88 17.56
CA PHE A 107 -7.82 -20.66 16.19
C PHE A 107 -9.34 -20.63 16.15
N ILE A 108 -9.84 -19.56 15.55
CA ILE A 108 -11.26 -19.36 15.36
C ILE A 108 -11.53 -19.55 13.88
N TYR A 109 -12.38 -20.51 13.58
CA TYR A 109 -12.75 -20.89 12.23
C TYR A 109 -14.17 -20.44 11.96
N LEU A 110 -14.33 -19.64 10.93
CA LEU A 110 -15.64 -19.32 10.36
C LEU A 110 -15.95 -20.39 9.33
N ILE A 111 -16.92 -21.24 9.62
CA ILE A 111 -17.39 -22.25 8.68
C ILE A 111 -18.68 -21.72 8.04
N ILE A 112 -18.64 -21.61 6.73
CA ILE A 112 -19.75 -21.12 5.91
C ILE A 112 -20.45 -22.34 5.32
N ASP A 113 -21.57 -22.79 5.88
CA ASP A 113 -22.40 -23.85 5.27
C ASP A 113 -23.31 -23.26 4.17
N GLN A 114 -22.97 -23.51 2.92
CA GLN A 114 -23.70 -23.04 1.74
C GLN A 114 -25.05 -23.74 1.56
N ASN A 115 -25.23 -24.95 2.10
CA ASN A 115 -26.46 -25.75 1.95
C ASN A 115 -27.47 -25.51 3.08
N ARG A 116 -27.01 -25.17 4.28
CA ARG A 116 -27.91 -24.78 5.40
C ARG A 116 -28.54 -23.40 5.27
N ILE A 117 -28.10 -22.59 4.30
CA ILE A 117 -28.75 -21.32 3.90
C ILE A 117 -30.26 -21.49 3.68
N GLN A 118 -30.73 -22.69 3.33
CA GLN A 118 -32.15 -22.93 3.05
C GLN A 118 -32.91 -23.70 4.15
N THR A 119 -32.23 -24.33 5.11
CA THR A 119 -32.86 -25.34 5.99
C THR A 119 -33.11 -24.85 7.43
N VAL A 120 -32.45 -23.79 7.89
CA VAL A 120 -32.67 -23.24 9.23
C VAL A 120 -33.81 -22.22 9.20
N ASN A 121 -35.04 -22.74 9.32
CA ASN A 121 -36.30 -22.01 9.57
C ASN A 121 -36.70 -20.92 8.58
N ARG A 122 -37.93 -21.05 8.04
CA ARG A 122 -38.67 -20.07 7.23
C ARG A 122 -38.86 -18.67 7.87
N MET A 123 -38.24 -18.39 9.01
CA MET A 123 -38.20 -17.06 9.65
C MET A 123 -36.97 -16.24 9.25
N PHE A 124 -35.90 -16.87 8.77
CA PHE A 124 -34.67 -16.19 8.35
C PHE A 124 -34.46 -16.46 6.86
N LEU A 125 -34.82 -15.49 6.00
CA LEU A 125 -34.65 -15.53 4.54
C LEU A 125 -33.17 -15.35 4.11
N GLN A 126 -32.22 -15.61 5.00
CA GLN A 126 -30.83 -15.15 4.95
C GLN A 126 -29.90 -16.30 5.33
N GLY A 127 -28.72 -16.35 4.69
CA GLY A 127 -27.74 -17.39 5.00
C GLY A 127 -27.13 -17.21 6.39
N THR A 128 -26.68 -18.33 6.96
CA THR A 128 -26.08 -18.38 8.30
C THR A 128 -24.61 -18.72 8.20
N LEU A 129 -23.82 -17.97 8.94
CA LEU A 129 -22.37 -18.12 9.04
C LEU A 129 -22.06 -18.59 10.47
N GLU A 130 -21.38 -19.72 10.61
CA GLU A 130 -21.18 -20.34 11.92
C GLU A 130 -19.70 -20.22 12.34
N ILE A 131 -19.45 -19.81 13.58
CA ILE A 131 -18.10 -19.58 14.09
C ILE A 131 -17.78 -20.63 15.12
N TYR A 132 -16.70 -21.36 14.88
CA TYR A 132 -16.24 -22.46 15.69
C TYR A 132 -14.86 -22.16 16.26
N LYS A 133 -14.62 -22.57 17.50
CA LYS A 133 -13.35 -22.42 18.18
C LYS A 133 -12.72 -23.79 18.37
N PHE A 134 -11.51 -23.95 17.84
CA PHE A 134 -10.75 -25.19 17.97
C PHE A 134 -9.36 -24.93 18.53
N ALA A 135 -8.86 -25.88 19.33
CA ALA A 135 -7.44 -25.89 19.61
C ALA A 135 -6.69 -26.42 18.39
N TYR A 136 -5.61 -25.76 17.99
CA TYR A 136 -4.86 -26.14 16.78
C TYR A 136 -4.37 -27.60 16.79
N GLN A 137 -4.01 -28.09 17.98
CA GLN A 137 -3.58 -29.47 18.20
C GLN A 137 -4.69 -30.48 17.89
N GLU A 138 -5.95 -30.13 18.18
CA GLU A 138 -7.13 -30.97 17.90
C GLU A 138 -7.34 -31.13 16.39
N LEU A 139 -7.10 -30.07 15.62
CA LEU A 139 -7.32 -30.07 14.17
C LEU A 139 -6.27 -30.85 13.42
N TRP A 140 -5.00 -30.64 13.74
CA TRP A 140 -3.90 -31.16 12.94
C TRP A 140 -3.26 -32.43 13.52
N SER A 141 -3.75 -32.89 14.69
CA SER A 141 -3.12 -33.97 15.46
C SER A 141 -1.61 -33.74 15.65
N LEU A 142 -1.20 -32.47 15.74
CA LEU A 142 0.20 -32.08 15.76
C LEU A 142 0.77 -32.16 17.17
N THR A 143 2.06 -32.45 17.24
CA THR A 143 2.82 -32.32 18.48
C THR A 143 2.90 -30.85 18.91
N GLN A 144 3.03 -30.61 20.22
CA GLN A 144 3.20 -29.26 20.81
C GLN A 144 4.30 -28.44 20.09
N ASN A 145 5.41 -29.10 19.72
CA ASN A 145 6.54 -28.45 19.05
C ASN A 145 6.20 -28.03 17.60
N ALA A 146 5.49 -28.88 16.86
CA ALA A 146 5.06 -28.56 15.49
C ALA A 146 4.06 -27.39 15.49
N TYR A 147 3.16 -27.35 16.48
CA TYR A 147 2.26 -26.22 16.71
C TYR A 147 3.02 -24.90 16.93
N SER A 148 4.01 -24.89 17.85
CA SER A 148 4.80 -23.69 18.11
C SER A 148 5.55 -23.20 16.87
N TYR A 149 6.06 -24.13 16.07
CA TYR A 149 6.77 -23.79 14.84
C TYR A 149 5.84 -23.15 13.78
N ILE A 150 4.67 -23.75 13.53
CA ILE A 150 3.71 -23.21 12.57
C ILE A 150 3.19 -21.85 13.03
N ARG A 151 2.90 -21.70 14.33
CA ARG A 151 2.53 -20.40 14.92
C ARG A 151 3.57 -19.32 14.64
N ASN A 152 4.85 -19.63 14.84
CA ASN A 152 5.95 -18.69 14.57
C ASN A 152 6.03 -18.34 13.08
N LEU A 153 5.84 -19.33 12.19
CA LEU A 153 5.81 -19.08 10.74
C LEU A 153 4.63 -18.20 10.33
N GLN A 154 3.44 -18.44 10.87
CA GLN A 154 2.26 -17.62 10.58
C GLN A 154 2.43 -16.18 11.09
N MET A 155 2.99 -15.99 12.29
CA MET A 155 3.31 -14.66 12.80
C MET A 155 4.34 -13.94 11.92
N ALA A 156 5.40 -14.64 11.51
CA ALA A 156 6.40 -14.09 10.59
C ALA A 156 5.79 -13.71 9.24
N ASN A 157 4.92 -14.55 8.68
CA ASN A 157 4.20 -14.26 7.44
C ASN A 157 3.30 -13.03 7.58
N SER A 158 2.50 -12.93 8.65
CA SER A 158 1.64 -11.76 8.88
C SER A 158 2.46 -10.47 9.01
N PHE A 159 3.61 -10.53 9.68
CA PHE A 159 4.54 -9.41 9.76
C PHE A 159 5.08 -9.00 8.39
N LEU A 160 5.48 -9.98 7.56
CA LEU A 160 5.96 -9.74 6.20
C LEU A 160 4.86 -9.16 5.30
N GLU A 161 3.64 -9.68 5.36
CA GLU A 161 2.48 -9.17 4.61
C GLU A 161 2.17 -7.71 4.98
N LYS A 162 2.23 -7.37 6.27
CA LYS A 162 2.09 -5.99 6.73
C LYS A 162 3.17 -5.08 6.13
N GLN A 163 4.44 -5.49 6.22
CA GLN A 163 5.56 -4.73 5.64
C GLN A 163 5.41 -4.54 4.13
N LEU A 164 5.03 -5.59 3.40
CA LEU A 164 4.78 -5.51 1.96
C LEU A 164 3.64 -4.55 1.61
N THR A 165 2.58 -4.52 2.43
CA THR A 165 1.46 -3.59 2.26
C THR A 165 1.89 -2.15 2.50
N GLU A 166 2.69 -1.89 3.55
CA GLU A 166 3.28 -0.57 3.83
C GLU A 166 4.14 -0.10 2.65
N TYR A 167 5.02 -0.97 2.13
CA TYR A 167 5.84 -0.65 0.96
C TYR A 167 5.02 -0.40 -0.29
N SER A 168 3.99 -1.21 -0.54
CA SER A 168 3.10 -1.03 -1.70
C SER A 168 2.38 0.31 -1.64
N THR A 169 1.90 0.70 -0.45
CA THR A 169 1.26 2.00 -0.22
C THR A 169 2.25 3.15 -0.48
N TYR A 170 3.49 3.02 0.00
CA TYR A 170 4.53 4.01 -0.24
C TYR A 170 4.83 4.19 -1.74
N ILE A 171 4.92 3.08 -2.49
CA ILE A 171 5.14 3.10 -3.94
C ILE A 171 4.00 3.83 -4.66
N GLU A 172 2.74 3.57 -4.29
CA GLU A 172 1.60 4.25 -4.90
C GLU A 172 1.57 5.75 -4.59
N CYS A 173 1.86 6.14 -3.35
CA CYS A 173 2.00 7.56 -2.99
C CYS A 173 3.11 8.24 -3.83
N TYR A 174 4.24 7.57 -4.03
CA TYR A 174 5.33 8.08 -4.85
C TYR A 174 4.93 8.23 -6.33
N LYS A 175 4.26 7.22 -6.92
CA LYS A 175 3.74 7.29 -8.28
C LYS A 175 2.80 8.48 -8.47
N GLN A 176 1.86 8.67 -7.54
CA GLN A 176 0.92 9.79 -7.60
C GLN A 176 1.64 11.15 -7.50
N SER A 177 2.67 11.25 -6.66
CA SER A 177 3.50 12.46 -6.56
C SER A 177 4.19 12.79 -7.90
N VAL A 178 4.76 11.79 -8.58
CA VAL A 178 5.41 11.97 -9.89
C VAL A 178 4.40 12.42 -10.95
N ILE A 179 3.21 11.79 -11.00
CA ILE A 179 2.13 12.18 -11.93
C ILE A 179 1.71 13.64 -11.71
N ASN A 180 1.55 14.05 -10.45
CA ASN A 180 1.18 15.42 -10.11
C ASN A 180 2.26 16.41 -10.55
N MET A 181 3.54 16.11 -10.33
CA MET A 181 4.66 16.95 -10.77
C MET A 181 4.71 17.09 -12.30
N HIS A 182 4.50 15.99 -13.02
CA HIS A 182 4.47 16.02 -14.49
C HIS A 182 3.31 16.86 -15.02
N THR A 183 2.13 16.73 -14.41
CA THR A 183 0.94 17.52 -14.76
C THR A 183 1.17 19.02 -14.52
N GLN A 184 1.81 19.37 -13.41
CA GLN A 184 2.19 20.77 -13.13
C GLN A 184 3.20 21.32 -14.15
N ALA A 185 4.17 20.52 -14.58
CA ALA A 185 5.12 20.93 -15.62
C ALA A 185 4.40 21.21 -16.95
N LEU A 186 3.54 20.29 -17.40
CA LEU A 186 2.77 20.44 -18.64
C LEU A 186 1.87 21.70 -18.62
N ASN A 187 1.24 21.98 -17.48
CA ASN A 187 0.43 23.18 -17.30
C ASN A 187 1.27 24.47 -17.43
N LYS A 188 2.49 24.48 -16.88
CA LYS A 188 3.41 25.62 -17.02
C LYS A 188 3.87 25.81 -18.46
N ASP A 189 4.19 24.73 -19.16
CA ASP A 189 4.58 24.79 -20.57
C ASP A 189 3.45 25.33 -21.44
N THR A 190 2.21 24.91 -21.16
CA THR A 190 1.01 25.41 -21.83
C THR A 190 0.76 26.90 -21.56
N GLN A 191 0.99 27.36 -20.33
CA GLN A 191 0.90 28.78 -19.99
C GLN A 191 1.97 29.61 -20.70
N LEU A 192 3.20 29.11 -20.76
CA LEU A 192 4.30 29.77 -21.45
C LEU A 192 4.01 29.92 -22.95
N ALA A 193 3.49 28.87 -23.59
CA ALA A 193 3.11 28.92 -25.01
C ALA A 193 2.05 30.01 -25.29
N LYS A 194 1.03 30.15 -24.44
CA LYS A 194 0.01 31.20 -24.56
C LYS A 194 0.60 32.61 -24.44
N LEU A 195 1.49 32.83 -23.47
CA LEU A 195 2.16 34.12 -23.30
C LEU A 195 3.05 34.47 -24.50
N LEU A 196 3.72 33.48 -25.10
CA LEU A 196 4.53 33.69 -26.30
C LEU A 196 3.66 34.07 -27.52
N GLU A 197 2.49 33.45 -27.70
CA GLU A 197 1.55 33.82 -28.76
C GLU A 197 0.99 35.24 -28.57
N GLU A 198 0.65 35.63 -27.34
CA GLU A 198 0.20 36.99 -27.03
C GLU A 198 1.30 38.02 -27.28
N ALA A 199 2.54 37.73 -26.90
CA ALA A 199 3.69 38.59 -27.17
C ALA A 199 3.92 38.77 -28.68
N GLN A 200 3.76 37.72 -29.48
CA GLN A 200 3.88 37.80 -30.95
C GLN A 200 2.78 38.64 -31.59
N LYS A 201 1.53 38.55 -31.12
CA LYS A 201 0.40 39.36 -31.62
C LYS A 201 0.56 40.85 -31.31
N ASN A 202 1.29 41.21 -30.26
CA ASN A 202 1.53 42.60 -29.87
C ASN A 202 2.66 43.30 -30.63
N ILE A 203 3.39 42.60 -31.52
CA ILE A 203 4.42 43.19 -32.38
C ILE A 203 3.76 43.66 -33.70
N ALA A 204 3.18 44.86 -33.70
CA ALA A 204 2.79 45.55 -34.94
C ALA A 204 4.04 46.01 -35.73
N PRO A 205 4.01 46.03 -37.08
CA PRO A 205 5.17 46.37 -37.90
C PRO A 205 5.48 47.87 -37.81
N LYS A 206 6.46 48.25 -36.98
CA LYS A 206 7.03 49.61 -37.00
C LYS A 206 8.15 49.69 -38.05
N LYS A 207 8.00 50.68 -38.94
CA LYS A 207 8.95 51.15 -39.97
C LYS A 207 10.42 51.11 -39.50
N PRO A 208 11.38 50.88 -40.42
CA PRO A 208 12.77 50.70 -40.05
C PRO A 208 13.40 52.07 -39.73
N ALA A 209 13.70 52.29 -38.46
CA ALA A 209 14.56 53.39 -38.04
C ALA A 209 15.51 52.90 -36.94
N CYS A 210 16.80 53.15 -37.19
CA CYS A 210 17.95 52.95 -36.32
C CYS A 210 18.27 51.51 -35.86
N LYS A 211 19.33 50.95 -36.45
CA LYS A 211 20.07 49.80 -35.95
C LYS A 211 20.63 50.12 -34.56
N VAL A 212 19.94 49.71 -33.51
CA VAL A 212 20.56 49.46 -32.20
C VAL A 212 20.59 47.95 -32.04
N ASN A 213 21.80 47.39 -32.13
CA ASN A 213 22.08 45.99 -31.83
C ASN A 213 21.81 45.76 -30.33
N VAL A 214 20.62 45.28 -30.00
CA VAL A 214 20.37 44.60 -28.72
C VAL A 214 20.43 43.11 -29.01
N LYS A 215 21.56 42.50 -28.68
CA LYS A 215 21.71 41.04 -28.65
C LYS A 215 20.82 40.52 -27.53
N ILE A 216 19.95 39.57 -27.87
CA ILE A 216 19.29 38.71 -26.89
C ILE A 216 20.39 37.77 -26.39
N ASP A 217 20.99 38.10 -25.25
CA ASP A 217 22.10 37.33 -24.67
C ASP A 217 21.56 35.99 -24.13
N ALA A 218 21.75 34.94 -24.93
CA ALA A 218 21.78 33.58 -24.41
C ALA A 218 22.76 33.53 -23.22
N PRO A 219 22.47 32.75 -22.16
CA PRO A 219 23.38 32.66 -21.02
C PRO A 219 24.77 32.29 -21.53
N PRO A 220 25.82 33.07 -21.17
CA PRO A 220 27.14 32.91 -21.77
C PRO A 220 27.60 31.47 -21.58
N MET A 221 27.92 30.79 -22.68
CA MET A 221 28.44 29.41 -22.67
C MET A 221 29.88 29.36 -22.15
N ASP A 222 30.48 30.53 -21.91
CA ASP A 222 31.85 30.68 -21.42
C ASP A 222 31.95 30.44 -19.92
N CYS A 223 33.08 29.88 -19.50
CA CYS A 223 33.41 29.61 -18.13
C CYS A 223 33.33 30.90 -17.29
N LEU A 224 32.62 30.86 -16.17
CA LEU A 224 32.46 32.02 -15.29
C LEU A 224 33.75 32.41 -14.54
N LEU A 225 34.81 31.62 -14.64
CA LEU A 225 36.09 31.86 -13.94
C LEU A 225 37.17 32.46 -14.85
N CYS A 226 37.12 32.24 -16.16
CA CYS A 226 38.08 32.80 -17.10
C CYS A 226 37.45 33.56 -18.27
N TYR A 227 36.17 33.33 -18.56
CA TYR A 227 35.47 33.89 -19.72
C TYR A 227 36.16 33.61 -21.07
N SER A 228 37.08 32.63 -21.13
CA SER A 228 37.89 32.34 -22.33
C SER A 228 37.60 30.98 -22.97
N ASN A 229 37.05 30.03 -22.20
CA ASN A 229 36.79 28.66 -22.63
C ASN A 229 35.35 28.27 -22.31
N PRO A 230 34.72 27.38 -23.09
CA PRO A 230 33.36 26.93 -22.81
C PRO A 230 33.26 26.14 -21.50
N LYS A 231 32.10 26.25 -20.85
CA LYS A 231 31.73 25.46 -19.69
C LYS A 231 31.71 23.98 -20.08
N SER A 232 32.49 23.16 -19.36
CA SER A 232 32.62 21.72 -19.62
C SER A 232 32.56 20.88 -18.35
N ILE A 233 32.50 21.50 -17.17
CA ILE A 233 32.55 20.80 -15.88
C ILE A 233 31.25 20.97 -15.10
N VAL A 234 30.64 19.86 -14.69
CA VAL A 234 29.52 19.80 -13.75
C VAL A 234 30.02 19.52 -12.33
N PHE A 235 29.47 20.23 -11.34
CA PHE A 235 29.74 19.99 -9.92
C PHE A 235 28.63 19.17 -9.26
N LEU A 236 28.98 18.11 -8.54
CA LEU A 236 28.04 17.25 -7.82
C LEU A 236 28.16 17.49 -6.31
N PRO A 237 27.04 17.50 -5.57
CA PRO A 237 25.69 17.10 -6.01
C PRO A 237 24.84 18.22 -6.62
N CYS A 238 25.32 19.46 -6.70
CA CYS A 238 24.47 20.60 -7.04
C CYS A 238 24.08 20.72 -8.52
N GLY A 239 24.75 20.01 -9.43
CA GLY A 239 24.44 19.97 -10.86
C GLY A 239 24.85 21.21 -11.67
N HIS A 240 25.51 22.20 -11.08
CA HIS A 240 25.86 23.42 -11.79
C HIS A 240 27.05 23.22 -12.74
N ILE A 241 26.90 23.74 -13.97
CA ILE A 241 27.93 23.75 -15.01
C ILE A 241 28.41 25.20 -15.21
N LEU A 242 29.61 25.51 -14.68
CA LEU A 242 30.11 26.90 -14.66
C LEU A 242 31.59 27.07 -14.96
N ALA A 243 32.36 25.98 -14.93
CA ALA A 243 33.81 26.01 -15.13
C ALA A 243 34.22 25.27 -16.41
N CYS A 244 35.30 25.72 -17.05
CA CYS A 244 36.04 24.94 -18.02
C CYS A 244 37.00 23.97 -17.30
N LYS A 245 37.49 22.98 -18.03
CA LYS A 245 38.44 21.97 -17.54
C LYS A 245 39.63 22.56 -16.80
N SER A 246 40.32 23.54 -17.41
CA SER A 246 41.52 24.15 -16.81
C SER A 246 41.21 24.92 -15.53
N CYS A 247 40.11 25.69 -15.48
CA CYS A 247 39.75 26.41 -14.27
C CYS A 247 39.34 25.48 -13.13
N ALA A 248 38.70 24.35 -13.43
CA ALA A 248 38.37 23.36 -12.41
C ALA A 248 39.63 22.72 -11.81
N THR A 249 40.64 22.39 -12.63
CA THR A 249 41.87 21.75 -12.16
C THR A 249 42.85 22.73 -11.53
N GLU A 250 43.04 23.91 -12.10
CA GLU A 250 44.09 24.86 -11.70
C GLU A 250 43.60 25.88 -10.68
N LYS A 251 42.43 26.50 -10.89
CA LYS A 251 41.91 27.53 -9.98
C LYS A 251 41.18 26.93 -8.78
N LEU A 252 40.44 25.84 -8.99
CA LEU A 252 39.68 25.19 -7.93
C LEU A 252 40.40 23.99 -7.30
N ASN A 253 41.53 23.55 -7.88
CA ASN A 253 42.30 22.38 -7.43
C ASN A 253 41.42 21.12 -7.31
N ILE A 254 40.50 20.91 -8.26
CA ILE A 254 39.59 19.78 -8.29
C ILE A 254 40.13 18.72 -9.26
N SER A 255 40.34 17.50 -8.76
CA SER A 255 40.59 16.34 -9.62
C SER A 255 39.28 15.83 -10.22
N LEU A 256 39.17 15.84 -11.54
CA LEU A 256 37.98 15.39 -12.26
C LEU A 256 37.75 13.88 -12.10
N GLY A 257 36.49 13.46 -11.96
CA GLY A 257 36.08 12.06 -11.85
C GLY A 257 36.48 11.36 -10.54
N LYS A 258 36.97 12.11 -9.54
CA LYS A 258 37.32 11.59 -8.22
C LYS A 258 36.44 12.18 -7.15
N VAL A 259 36.07 11.34 -6.17
CA VAL A 259 35.36 11.77 -4.97
C VAL A 259 36.32 12.56 -4.08
N ILE A 260 35.95 13.79 -3.75
CA ILE A 260 36.71 14.72 -2.93
C ILE A 260 36.37 14.46 -1.46
N ASN A 261 37.22 13.70 -0.77
CA ASN A 261 37.08 13.41 0.67
C ASN A 261 37.88 14.38 1.55
N GLN A 262 37.82 15.69 1.28
CA GLN A 262 38.53 16.69 2.08
C GLN A 262 37.63 17.24 3.19
N ARG A 263 37.82 16.75 4.42
CA ARG A 263 37.06 17.20 5.61
C ARG A 263 37.52 18.57 6.15
N ARG A 264 38.74 19.02 5.83
CA ARG A 264 39.34 20.21 6.45
C ARG A 264 39.10 21.53 5.69
N THR A 265 38.90 21.47 4.36
CA THR A 265 38.60 22.64 3.53
C THR A 265 37.64 22.24 2.41
N PRO A 266 36.32 22.34 2.60
CA PRO A 266 35.37 21.98 1.56
C PRO A 266 35.51 22.93 0.37
N ARG A 267 35.57 22.36 -0.84
CA ARG A 267 35.50 23.12 -2.08
C ARG A 267 34.02 23.41 -2.33
N ASN A 268 33.62 24.67 -2.33
CA ASN A 268 32.23 25.05 -2.53
C ASN A 268 31.96 25.46 -3.97
N CYS A 269 30.76 25.16 -4.46
CA CYS A 269 30.28 25.63 -5.74
C CYS A 269 30.22 27.16 -5.75
N PRO A 270 30.86 27.87 -6.69
CA PRO A 270 30.81 29.33 -6.77
C PRO A 270 29.40 29.90 -6.96
N LEU A 271 28.44 29.10 -7.46
CA LEU A 271 27.08 29.56 -7.72
C LEU A 271 26.15 29.42 -6.50
N CYS A 272 26.15 28.25 -5.84
CA CYS A 272 25.20 27.92 -4.77
C CYS A 272 25.87 27.72 -3.40
N ASN A 273 27.18 27.86 -3.32
CA ASN A 273 28.01 27.66 -2.13
C ASN A 273 27.92 26.24 -1.50
N GLN A 274 27.30 25.27 -2.19
CA GLN A 274 27.22 23.89 -1.72
C GLN A 274 28.57 23.18 -1.87
N ALA A 275 28.92 22.34 -0.91
CA ALA A 275 30.15 21.54 -0.94
C ALA A 275 30.16 20.59 -2.15
N ILE A 276 31.20 20.70 -2.97
CA ILE A 276 31.47 19.88 -4.14
C ILE A 276 32.07 18.56 -3.66
N LYS A 277 31.36 17.46 -3.91
CA LYS A 277 31.82 16.10 -3.61
C LYS A 277 32.55 15.47 -4.79
N GLU A 278 32.20 15.87 -6.00
CA GLU A 278 32.77 15.35 -7.24
C GLU A 278 32.59 16.38 -8.36
N ALA A 279 33.51 16.41 -9.32
CA ALA A 279 33.35 17.18 -10.55
C ALA A 279 33.58 16.29 -11.76
N ARG A 280 32.71 16.38 -12.77
CA ARG A 280 32.79 15.58 -14.00
C ARG A 280 32.82 16.48 -15.23
N GLU A 281 33.51 16.02 -16.24
CA GLU A 281 33.44 16.62 -17.57
C GLU A 281 32.14 16.18 -18.24
N VAL A 282 31.38 17.13 -18.76
CA VAL A 282 30.18 16.89 -19.55
C VAL A 282 30.56 17.15 -20.99
N PHE A 283 30.38 16.15 -21.86
CA PHE A 283 30.54 16.32 -23.29
C PHE A 283 29.45 17.28 -23.77
N VAL A 284 29.85 18.48 -24.21
CA VAL A 284 29.01 19.44 -24.93
C VAL A 284 29.51 19.51 -26.36
#